data_AF-A0A2V2GC38-F1
#
_entry.id   AF-A0A2V2GC38-F1
#
_cell.length_a   1.000
_cell.length_b   1.000
_cell.length_c   1.000
_cell.angle_alpha   90.00
_cell.angle_beta   90.00
_cell.angle_gamma   90.00
#
_symmetry.space_group_name_H-M   'P 1'
#
loop_
_entity.id
_entity.type
_entity.pdbx_description
1 polymer ?
#
loop_
_entity_poly.entity_id
_entity_poly.type
_entity_poly.pdbx_seq_one_letter_code
_entity_poly.pdbx_strand_id
1 'polypeptide(L)'
;MDKKKFGKILKQLRKDKKLSQNEFAYEMSVQYGRELEDGTISKWECGKSIPEIALIEDIADFYQITVDEIMNGQYKAEFNLKEKYFIYNDDWCSKYSPDDLYNIREEQELLIETRFKELLMKMVGIGLTVSEDKEFDFLVIHFYRIFFPAINCKSDEGYRESGLCECAWLEDIVNCGYGVLPLGGLSDIKLEIHRQSALMHKSSVEEKFWEANKKFVFSKHQNIWDDVSDVIVEAEDEVRRRISKLDDYEKDILLAVLQTINVTHRYGKLEVYEKQYQKKYDEEELTKRGIKLLIECGAKLNKVLLGYWKVVATEFKIIDILEEIYDKYKRPLLVPVCEQGKYRYFAVENIQNNRVKMGIAEDNILGGFGEKDFEHLEKRLYNGEKNVLKPFKYWICGENERGAYLHARREILGLSLKDYMNNRDFEQTEKLLKDLNNLPLEKLREIYFPSEYKGEYIDDSNRLSTEELKKKYYIEGVDNE
;
A
#
# COMPACT_ATOMS: atom_id res chain seq x y z
N MET A 1 -38.67 -24.31 -15.26
CA MET A 1 -37.39 -24.13 -16.00
C MET A 1 -37.62 -23.21 -17.18
N ASP A 2 -36.92 -22.08 -17.23
CA ASP A 2 -37.08 -21.08 -18.30
C ASP A 2 -36.12 -21.36 -19.45
N LYS A 3 -36.66 -21.91 -20.55
CA LYS A 3 -35.89 -22.31 -21.75
C LYS A 3 -35.16 -21.15 -22.40
N LYS A 4 -35.70 -19.92 -22.32
CA LYS A 4 -35.05 -18.74 -22.90
C LYS A 4 -33.86 -18.30 -22.07
N LYS A 5 -33.94 -18.42 -20.74
CA LYS A 5 -32.81 -18.12 -19.84
C LYS A 5 -31.67 -19.11 -20.03
N PHE A 6 -31.97 -20.42 -20.07
CA PHE A 6 -30.99 -21.47 -20.37
C PHE A 6 -30.28 -21.22 -21.72
N GLY A 7 -31.06 -20.97 -22.78
CA GLY A 7 -30.49 -20.73 -24.11
C GLY A 7 -29.57 -19.50 -24.18
N LYS A 8 -29.94 -18.42 -23.48
CA LYS A 8 -29.11 -17.21 -23.40
C LYS A 8 -27.78 -17.46 -22.69
N ILE A 9 -27.78 -18.12 -21.53
CA ILE A 9 -26.54 -18.38 -20.80
C ILE A 9 -25.64 -19.35 -21.56
N LEU A 10 -26.19 -20.41 -22.17
CA LEU A 10 -25.43 -21.35 -22.98
C LEU A 10 -24.74 -20.66 -24.16
N LYS A 11 -25.47 -19.75 -24.83
CA LYS A 11 -24.92 -18.94 -25.92
C LYS A 11 -23.82 -18.00 -25.46
N GLN A 12 -23.96 -17.43 -24.27
CA GLN A 12 -22.95 -16.56 -23.67
C GLN A 12 -21.68 -17.35 -23.37
N LEU A 13 -21.80 -18.47 -22.63
CA LEU A 13 -20.69 -19.36 -22.27
C LEU A 13 -19.89 -19.84 -23.48
N ARG A 14 -20.61 -20.25 -24.55
CA ARG A 14 -19.96 -20.66 -25.79
C ARG A 14 -19.16 -19.52 -26.43
N LYS A 15 -19.73 -18.31 -26.46
CA LYS A 15 -19.05 -17.13 -27.00
C LYS A 15 -17.87 -16.69 -26.16
N ASP A 16 -17.95 -16.80 -24.84
CA ASP A 16 -16.86 -16.46 -23.92
C ASP A 16 -15.65 -17.39 -24.13
N LYS A 17 -15.90 -18.68 -24.39
CA LYS A 17 -14.88 -19.64 -24.85
C LYS A 17 -14.46 -19.49 -26.32
N LYS A 18 -15.02 -18.52 -27.06
CA LYS A 18 -14.77 -18.26 -28.50
C LYS A 18 -15.04 -19.45 -29.42
N LEU A 19 -16.00 -20.31 -29.07
CA LEU A 19 -16.36 -21.48 -29.88
C LEU A 19 -17.53 -21.17 -30.82
N SER A 20 -17.54 -21.76 -32.01
CA SER A 20 -18.74 -21.90 -32.86
C SER A 20 -19.67 -22.99 -32.32
N GLN A 21 -20.92 -23.02 -32.80
CA GLN A 21 -21.87 -24.07 -32.39
C GLN A 21 -21.39 -25.47 -32.78
N ASN A 22 -20.72 -25.58 -33.93
CA ASN A 22 -20.15 -26.83 -34.43
C ASN A 22 -18.94 -27.26 -33.59
N GLU A 23 -18.02 -26.33 -33.28
CA GLU A 23 -16.87 -26.63 -32.40
C GLU A 23 -17.33 -27.04 -31.00
N PHE A 24 -18.34 -26.39 -30.44
CA PHE A 24 -18.90 -26.82 -29.16
C PHE A 24 -19.50 -28.23 -29.22
N ALA A 25 -20.26 -28.54 -30.28
CA ALA A 25 -20.81 -29.88 -30.48
C ALA A 25 -19.69 -30.94 -30.60
N TYR A 26 -18.62 -30.60 -31.33
CA TYR A 26 -17.43 -31.45 -31.47
C TYR A 26 -16.72 -31.69 -30.14
N GLU A 27 -16.46 -30.64 -29.36
CA GLU A 27 -15.82 -30.75 -28.04
C GLU A 27 -16.64 -31.62 -27.07
N MET A 28 -17.97 -31.46 -27.06
CA MET A 28 -18.86 -32.30 -26.25
C MET A 28 -18.80 -33.78 -26.68
N SER A 29 -18.65 -34.03 -27.98
CA SER A 29 -18.50 -35.38 -28.51
C SER A 29 -17.18 -36.02 -28.11
N VAL A 30 -16.08 -35.28 -28.22
CA VAL A 30 -14.73 -35.76 -27.87
C VAL A 30 -14.57 -35.97 -26.36
N GLN A 31 -15.06 -35.03 -25.54
CA GLN A 31 -14.81 -35.05 -24.10
C GLN A 31 -15.81 -35.91 -23.32
N TYR A 32 -17.09 -35.90 -23.71
CA TYR A 32 -18.17 -36.53 -22.96
C TYR A 32 -18.87 -37.66 -23.73
N GLY A 33 -18.40 -38.00 -24.94
CA GLY A 33 -19.02 -39.02 -25.77
C GLY A 33 -20.43 -38.66 -26.24
N ARG A 34 -20.75 -37.35 -26.33
CA ARG A 34 -22.08 -36.86 -26.69
C ARG A 34 -22.14 -36.53 -28.18
N GLU A 35 -22.79 -37.37 -28.96
CA GLU A 35 -23.04 -37.06 -30.38
C GLU A 35 -24.04 -35.92 -30.50
N LEU A 36 -23.54 -34.73 -30.86
CA LEU A 36 -24.32 -33.51 -31.00
C LEU A 36 -24.14 -32.88 -32.38
N GLU A 37 -25.19 -32.23 -32.84
CA GLU A 37 -25.18 -31.42 -34.06
C GLU A 37 -25.28 -29.93 -33.71
N ASP A 38 -24.70 -29.08 -34.54
CA ASP A 38 -24.80 -27.62 -34.42
C ASP A 38 -26.26 -27.12 -34.41
N GLY A 39 -27.12 -27.75 -35.20
CA GLY A 39 -28.57 -27.50 -35.23
C GLY A 39 -29.26 -27.81 -33.89
N THR A 40 -28.73 -28.76 -33.11
CA THR A 40 -29.22 -29.07 -31.76
C THR A 40 -28.78 -27.99 -30.77
N ILE A 41 -27.53 -27.55 -30.82
CA ILE A 41 -27.03 -26.42 -30.02
C ILE A 41 -27.84 -25.15 -30.32
N SER A 42 -28.10 -24.85 -31.60
CA SER A 42 -28.89 -23.69 -31.97
C SER A 42 -30.32 -23.71 -31.41
N LYS A 43 -30.96 -24.89 -31.35
CA LYS A 43 -32.30 -25.02 -30.76
C LYS A 43 -32.28 -24.73 -29.27
N TRP A 44 -31.25 -25.17 -28.55
CA TRP A 44 -31.06 -24.85 -27.13
C TRP A 44 -30.82 -23.36 -26.92
N GLU A 45 -29.89 -22.76 -27.67
CA GLU A 45 -29.55 -21.33 -27.56
C GLU A 45 -30.73 -20.39 -27.84
N CYS A 46 -31.62 -20.79 -28.76
CA CYS A 46 -32.83 -20.04 -29.07
C CYS A 46 -34.00 -20.33 -28.10
N GLY A 47 -33.82 -21.24 -27.14
CA GLY A 47 -34.86 -21.67 -26.19
C GLY A 47 -35.99 -22.48 -26.83
N LYS A 48 -35.75 -23.06 -28.02
CA LYS A 48 -36.73 -23.93 -28.72
C LYS A 48 -36.81 -25.31 -28.07
N SER A 49 -35.71 -25.81 -27.55
CA SER A 49 -35.61 -27.04 -26.76
C SER A 49 -34.62 -26.86 -25.60
N ILE A 50 -34.48 -27.88 -24.76
CA ILE A 50 -33.48 -27.95 -23.69
C ILE A 50 -32.88 -29.37 -23.71
N PRO A 51 -31.61 -29.56 -23.33
CA PRO A 51 -31.02 -30.89 -23.27
C PRO A 51 -31.63 -31.71 -22.13
N GLU A 52 -31.39 -33.01 -22.18
CA GLU A 52 -31.68 -33.94 -21.09
C GLU A 52 -30.73 -33.75 -19.90
N ILE A 53 -31.15 -34.14 -18.70
CA ILE A 53 -30.47 -33.82 -17.43
C ILE A 53 -29.00 -34.25 -17.43
N ALA A 54 -28.71 -35.48 -17.86
CA ALA A 54 -27.33 -35.99 -17.89
C ALA A 54 -26.43 -35.14 -18.79
N LEU A 55 -26.98 -34.58 -19.88
CA LEU A 55 -26.23 -33.71 -20.77
C LEU A 55 -26.07 -32.30 -20.20
N ILE A 56 -27.02 -31.83 -19.38
CA ILE A 56 -26.88 -30.55 -18.66
C ILE A 56 -25.74 -30.63 -17.66
N GLU A 57 -25.53 -31.78 -17.00
CA GLU A 57 -24.38 -32.02 -16.11
C GLU A 57 -23.05 -31.91 -16.87
N ASP A 58 -22.94 -32.56 -18.04
CA ASP A 58 -21.73 -32.46 -18.87
C ASP A 58 -21.48 -31.04 -19.39
N ILE A 59 -22.54 -30.32 -19.78
CA ILE A 59 -22.41 -28.92 -20.21
C ILE A 59 -21.95 -28.05 -19.03
N ALA A 60 -22.49 -28.30 -17.84
CA ALA A 60 -22.11 -27.58 -16.63
C ALA A 60 -20.62 -27.82 -16.29
N ASP A 61 -20.17 -29.08 -16.37
CA ASP A 61 -18.77 -29.45 -16.20
C ASP A 61 -17.86 -28.85 -17.28
N PHE A 62 -18.24 -28.93 -18.55
CA PHE A 62 -17.47 -28.37 -19.67
C PHE A 62 -17.22 -26.87 -19.53
N TYR A 63 -18.20 -26.14 -19.02
CA TYR A 63 -18.11 -24.70 -18.77
C TYR A 63 -17.68 -24.34 -17.35
N GLN A 64 -17.42 -25.33 -16.49
CA GLN A 64 -17.03 -25.15 -15.09
C GLN A 64 -18.01 -24.25 -14.32
N ILE A 65 -19.30 -24.52 -14.49
CA ILE A 65 -20.42 -23.88 -13.78
C ILE A 65 -21.30 -24.95 -13.12
N THR A 66 -22.17 -24.55 -12.19
CA THR A 66 -23.11 -25.49 -11.58
C THR A 66 -24.34 -25.74 -12.46
N VAL A 67 -24.97 -26.91 -12.30
CA VAL A 67 -26.25 -27.23 -12.94
C VAL A 67 -27.31 -26.16 -12.62
N ASP A 68 -27.36 -25.68 -11.39
CA ASP A 68 -28.29 -24.61 -10.99
C ASP A 68 -28.07 -23.29 -11.78
N GLU A 69 -26.82 -22.92 -12.04
CA GLU A 69 -26.47 -21.67 -12.74
C GLU A 69 -26.92 -21.70 -14.20
N ILE A 70 -26.62 -22.80 -14.89
CA ILE A 70 -27.04 -22.94 -16.28
C ILE A 70 -28.56 -23.05 -16.40
N MET A 71 -29.21 -23.72 -15.43
CA MET A 71 -30.66 -23.93 -15.42
C MET A 71 -31.45 -22.66 -15.12
N ASN A 72 -30.92 -21.78 -14.26
CA ASN A 72 -31.54 -20.50 -13.94
C ASN A 72 -31.17 -19.38 -14.92
N GLY A 73 -30.17 -19.61 -15.79
CA GLY A 73 -29.69 -18.65 -16.79
C GLY A 73 -29.11 -17.38 -16.19
N GLN A 74 -28.60 -17.49 -14.97
CA GLN A 74 -27.87 -16.45 -14.25
C GLN A 74 -26.72 -17.14 -13.53
N TYR A 75 -25.55 -16.51 -13.51
CA TYR A 75 -24.53 -16.89 -12.53
C TYR A 75 -25.14 -16.61 -11.15
N LYS A 76 -25.29 -17.64 -10.32
CA LYS A 76 -25.68 -17.50 -8.91
C LYS A 76 -24.66 -16.61 -8.20
N ALA A 77 -23.39 -16.68 -8.64
CA ALA A 77 -22.28 -15.96 -8.06
C ALA A 77 -22.53 -14.45 -7.92
N GLU A 78 -22.87 -13.72 -8.97
CA GLU A 78 -22.84 -12.24 -8.89
C GLU A 78 -23.88 -11.63 -7.92
N PHE A 79 -25.08 -12.24 -7.85
CA PHE A 79 -26.11 -11.85 -6.88
C PHE A 79 -25.76 -12.33 -5.47
N ASN A 80 -25.20 -13.54 -5.34
CA ASN A 80 -24.81 -14.11 -4.05
C ASN A 80 -23.59 -13.40 -3.45
N LEU A 81 -22.62 -12.95 -4.24
CA LEU A 81 -21.41 -12.28 -3.75
C LEU A 81 -21.73 -10.98 -3.01
N LYS A 82 -22.66 -10.18 -3.53
CA LYS A 82 -23.13 -8.95 -2.87
C LYS A 82 -23.87 -9.21 -1.57
N GLU A 83 -24.60 -10.32 -1.48
CA GLU A 83 -25.26 -10.73 -0.23
C GLU A 83 -24.28 -11.35 0.76
N LYS A 84 -23.32 -12.14 0.27
CA LYS A 84 -22.29 -12.84 1.04
C LYS A 84 -21.27 -11.87 1.65
N TYR A 85 -20.86 -10.86 0.88
CA TYR A 85 -19.86 -9.86 1.24
C TYR A 85 -20.50 -8.48 1.38
N PHE A 86 -21.57 -8.40 2.17
CA PHE A 86 -22.49 -7.25 2.18
C PHE A 86 -21.84 -5.93 2.58
N ILE A 87 -20.70 -5.96 3.27
CA ILE A 87 -19.96 -4.74 3.64
C ILE A 87 -19.28 -4.03 2.44
N TYR A 88 -19.44 -4.55 1.22
CA TYR A 88 -19.06 -3.84 -0.01
C TYR A 88 -19.83 -2.52 -0.17
N ASN A 89 -21.08 -2.45 0.32
CA ASN A 89 -21.90 -1.25 0.31
C ASN A 89 -22.00 -0.68 1.73
N ASP A 90 -21.58 0.57 1.93
CA ASP A 90 -21.55 1.24 3.23
C ASP A 90 -22.93 1.40 3.90
N ASP A 91 -24.04 1.26 3.16
CA ASP A 91 -25.40 1.22 3.71
C ASP A 91 -25.70 -0.04 4.56
N TRP A 92 -24.81 -1.03 4.60
CA TRP A 92 -25.04 -2.27 5.33
C TRP A 92 -25.39 -2.05 6.81
N CYS A 93 -24.80 -1.02 7.43
CA CYS A 93 -25.01 -0.70 8.84
C CYS A 93 -26.48 -0.42 9.17
N SER A 94 -27.27 0.12 8.23
CA SER A 94 -28.67 0.49 8.49
C SER A 94 -29.60 -0.71 8.68
N LYS A 95 -29.12 -1.92 8.39
CA LYS A 95 -29.90 -3.17 8.46
C LYS A 95 -29.78 -3.90 9.80
N TYR A 96 -28.87 -3.44 10.67
CA TYR A 96 -28.50 -4.12 11.90
C TYR A 96 -28.61 -3.19 13.11
N SER A 97 -28.64 -3.78 14.30
CA SER A 97 -28.59 -3.02 15.54
C SER A 97 -27.24 -2.31 15.69
N PRO A 98 -27.18 -1.05 16.13
CA PRO A 98 -25.93 -0.35 16.44
C PRO A 98 -24.99 -1.13 17.36
N ASP A 99 -25.55 -1.89 18.31
CA ASP A 99 -24.80 -2.67 19.29
C ASP A 99 -24.03 -3.85 18.65
N ASP A 100 -24.52 -4.38 17.53
CA ASP A 100 -23.94 -5.56 16.86
C ASP A 100 -23.00 -5.18 15.69
N LEU A 101 -23.02 -3.91 15.24
CA LEU A 101 -22.32 -3.48 14.03
C LEU A 101 -20.84 -3.83 14.03
N TYR A 102 -20.18 -3.64 15.17
CA TYR A 102 -18.76 -3.90 15.30
C TYR A 102 -18.43 -5.38 15.02
N ASN A 103 -19.11 -6.29 15.73
CA ASN A 103 -18.89 -7.73 15.59
C ASN A 103 -19.22 -8.21 14.18
N ILE A 104 -20.34 -7.74 13.63
CA ILE A 104 -20.79 -8.08 12.27
C ILE A 104 -19.75 -7.65 11.22
N ARG A 105 -19.20 -6.43 11.35
CA ARG A 105 -18.16 -5.94 10.44
C ARG A 105 -16.94 -6.82 10.48
N GLU A 106 -16.50 -7.18 11.68
CA GLU A 106 -15.26 -7.90 11.86
C GLU A 106 -15.35 -9.36 11.41
N GLU A 107 -16.52 -10.00 11.58
CA GLU A 107 -16.80 -11.32 11.00
C GLU A 107 -16.76 -11.27 9.46
N GLN A 108 -17.28 -10.20 8.87
CA GLN A 108 -17.24 -10.00 7.41
C GLN A 108 -15.83 -9.73 6.89
N GLU A 109 -15.03 -8.91 7.58
CA GLU A 109 -13.63 -8.69 7.25
C GLU A 109 -12.86 -10.01 7.25
N LEU A 110 -13.00 -10.80 8.32
CA LEU A 110 -12.36 -12.11 8.42
C LEU A 110 -12.80 -13.06 7.30
N LEU A 111 -14.09 -13.10 6.99
CA LEU A 111 -14.63 -13.92 5.90
C LEU A 111 -14.03 -13.52 4.54
N ILE A 112 -13.92 -12.21 4.27
CA ILE A 112 -13.39 -11.69 3.01
C ILE A 112 -11.89 -11.97 2.91
N GLU A 113 -11.11 -11.66 3.94
CA GLU A 113 -9.66 -11.85 3.93
C GLU A 113 -9.29 -13.33 3.81
N THR A 114 -9.96 -14.20 4.57
CA THR A 114 -9.75 -15.65 4.49
C THR A 114 -10.03 -16.13 3.07
N ARG A 115 -11.17 -15.75 2.49
CA ARG A 115 -11.53 -16.18 1.14
C ARG A 115 -10.58 -15.63 0.08
N PHE A 116 -10.19 -14.36 0.19
CA PHE A 116 -9.23 -13.76 -0.73
C PHE A 116 -7.89 -14.52 -0.71
N LYS A 117 -7.36 -14.82 0.47
CA LYS A 117 -6.10 -15.56 0.63
C LYS A 117 -6.21 -16.98 0.06
N GLU A 118 -7.33 -17.67 0.29
CA GLU A 118 -7.61 -18.98 -0.34
C GLU A 118 -7.59 -18.90 -1.86
N LEU A 119 -8.29 -17.93 -2.44
CA LEU A 119 -8.36 -17.76 -3.90
C LEU A 119 -6.99 -17.40 -4.46
N LEU A 120 -6.26 -16.48 -3.82
CA LEU A 120 -4.92 -16.12 -4.26
C LEU A 120 -3.96 -17.31 -4.20
N MET A 121 -4.03 -18.13 -3.16
CA MET A 121 -3.26 -19.37 -3.03
C MET A 121 -3.58 -20.36 -4.16
N LYS A 122 -4.87 -20.56 -4.47
CA LYS A 122 -5.28 -21.39 -5.60
C LYS A 122 -4.78 -20.82 -6.93
N MET A 123 -4.88 -19.51 -7.13
CA MET A 123 -4.47 -18.82 -8.35
C MET A 123 -2.99 -19.00 -8.67
N VAL A 124 -2.10 -18.92 -7.65
CA VAL A 124 -0.66 -19.14 -7.84
C VAL A 124 -0.28 -20.62 -7.93
N GLY A 125 -1.18 -21.52 -7.51
CA GLY A 125 -1.02 -22.97 -7.52
C GLY A 125 -1.79 -23.65 -8.66
N ILE A 126 -2.93 -24.25 -8.33
CA ILE A 126 -3.73 -25.12 -9.23
C ILE A 126 -4.64 -24.37 -10.22
N GLY A 127 -4.78 -23.05 -10.06
CA GLY A 127 -5.71 -22.21 -10.83
C GLY A 127 -7.09 -22.02 -10.18
N LEU A 128 -7.85 -21.07 -10.70
CA LEU A 128 -9.21 -20.74 -10.27
C LEU A 128 -10.24 -21.35 -11.23
N THR A 129 -11.40 -21.75 -10.72
CA THR A 129 -12.58 -21.99 -11.56
C THR A 129 -13.17 -20.67 -12.08
N VAL A 130 -14.10 -20.74 -13.04
CA VAL A 130 -14.77 -19.54 -13.57
C VAL A 130 -15.54 -18.77 -12.50
N SER A 131 -16.16 -19.47 -11.54
CA SER A 131 -16.88 -18.83 -10.43
C SER A 131 -15.92 -18.22 -9.41
N GLU A 132 -14.82 -18.90 -9.13
CA GLU A 132 -13.77 -18.43 -8.22
C GLU A 132 -13.01 -17.22 -8.77
N ASP A 133 -12.75 -17.18 -10.08
CA ASP A 133 -12.12 -16.04 -10.75
C ASP A 133 -13.02 -14.79 -10.63
N LYS A 134 -14.33 -14.95 -10.80
CA LYS A 134 -15.31 -13.85 -10.59
C LYS A 134 -15.40 -13.41 -9.14
N GLU A 135 -15.33 -14.35 -8.20
CA GLU A 135 -15.31 -14.04 -6.76
C GLU A 135 -14.03 -13.29 -6.40
N PHE A 136 -12.87 -13.75 -6.86
CA PHE A 136 -11.59 -13.05 -6.69
C PHE A 136 -11.67 -11.63 -7.24
N ASP A 137 -12.21 -11.48 -8.45
CA ASP A 137 -12.35 -10.17 -9.09
C ASP A 137 -13.23 -9.23 -8.26
N PHE A 138 -14.37 -9.73 -7.77
CA PHE A 138 -15.25 -8.97 -6.90
C PHE A 138 -14.54 -8.55 -5.61
N LEU A 139 -13.81 -9.46 -4.98
CA LEU A 139 -13.11 -9.17 -3.73
C LEU A 139 -12.04 -8.10 -3.93
N VAL A 140 -11.21 -8.24 -4.96
CA VAL A 140 -10.14 -7.29 -5.27
C VAL A 140 -10.70 -5.89 -5.54
N ILE A 141 -11.73 -5.78 -6.38
CA ILE A 141 -12.32 -4.48 -6.76
C ILE A 141 -12.88 -3.73 -5.56
N HIS A 142 -13.60 -4.43 -4.67
CA HIS A 142 -14.37 -3.77 -3.62
C HIS A 142 -13.63 -3.64 -2.29
N PHE A 143 -12.62 -4.48 -2.06
CA PHE A 143 -11.99 -4.58 -0.75
C PHE A 143 -10.49 -4.36 -0.75
N TYR A 144 -9.77 -4.43 -1.88
CA TYR A 144 -8.32 -4.33 -1.87
C TYR A 144 -7.79 -3.13 -2.64
N ARG A 145 -6.73 -2.53 -2.08
CA ARG A 145 -5.80 -1.66 -2.78
C ARG A 145 -4.57 -2.46 -3.13
N ILE A 146 -3.94 -2.14 -4.26
CA ILE A 146 -2.80 -2.89 -4.76
C ILE A 146 -1.60 -1.97 -4.92
N PHE A 147 -0.47 -2.42 -4.37
CA PHE A 147 0.83 -1.78 -4.49
C PHE A 147 1.66 -2.55 -5.51
N PHE A 148 1.90 -1.92 -6.67
CA PHE A 148 2.95 -2.34 -7.59
C PHE A 148 4.11 -1.36 -7.49
N PRO A 149 5.37 -1.84 -7.48
CA PRO A 149 6.50 -0.97 -7.78
C PRO A 149 6.24 -0.37 -9.17
N ALA A 150 6.34 0.96 -9.32
CA ALA A 150 6.09 1.60 -10.59
C ALA A 150 7.06 1.06 -11.66
N ILE A 151 6.57 0.16 -12.53
CA ILE A 151 7.30 -0.29 -13.71
C ILE A 151 7.14 0.83 -14.75
N ASN A 152 8.22 1.56 -15.02
CA ASN A 152 8.31 2.58 -16.07
C ASN A 152 7.45 3.85 -15.88
N CYS A 153 7.67 4.61 -14.82
CA CYS A 153 7.56 6.07 -15.01
C CYS A 153 8.77 6.49 -15.86
N LYS A 154 8.57 6.77 -17.15
CA LYS A 154 9.56 7.50 -17.93
C LYS A 154 9.62 8.88 -17.32
N SER A 155 10.68 9.20 -16.59
CA SER A 155 10.98 10.59 -16.30
C SER A 155 11.21 11.27 -17.64
N ASP A 156 10.29 12.15 -18.04
CA ASP A 156 10.53 13.07 -19.14
C ASP A 156 11.88 13.77 -18.89
N GLU A 157 12.65 13.94 -19.96
CA GLU A 157 14.08 14.30 -19.96
C GLU A 157 14.40 15.73 -19.46
N GLY A 158 13.65 16.27 -18.50
CA GLY A 158 13.76 17.66 -18.03
C GLY A 158 14.27 17.89 -16.60
N TYR A 159 14.25 16.90 -15.71
CA TYR A 159 14.60 17.12 -14.29
C TYR A 159 15.63 16.07 -13.81
N ARG A 160 16.92 16.39 -13.96
CA ARG A 160 18.05 15.54 -13.53
C ARG A 160 18.71 15.97 -12.20
N GLU A 161 18.11 16.86 -11.41
CA GLU A 161 18.76 17.37 -10.19
C GLU A 161 18.07 17.02 -8.86
N SER A 162 16.99 16.23 -8.87
CA SER A 162 16.45 15.61 -7.65
C SER A 162 16.31 14.11 -7.88
N GLY A 163 17.17 13.30 -7.26
CA GLY A 163 17.15 11.83 -7.33
C GLY A 163 15.91 11.19 -6.68
N LEU A 164 14.73 11.67 -7.02
CA LEU A 164 13.42 11.20 -6.57
C LEU A 164 12.54 11.09 -7.80
N CYS A 165 12.11 9.87 -8.12
CA CYS A 165 10.98 9.66 -9.02
C CYS A 165 9.82 10.58 -8.59
N GLU A 166 9.23 11.31 -9.53
CA GLU A 166 8.05 12.19 -9.31
C GLU A 166 6.82 11.47 -8.76
N CYS A 167 6.89 10.16 -8.51
CA CYS A 167 5.97 9.45 -7.66
C CYS A 167 6.06 9.85 -6.16
N ALA A 168 7.06 10.63 -5.75
CA ALA A 168 7.35 10.99 -4.35
C ALA A 168 6.72 12.33 -3.88
N TRP A 169 6.21 13.19 -4.75
CA TRP A 169 5.48 14.41 -4.33
C TRP A 169 4.00 14.11 -4.22
N LEU A 170 3.69 13.54 -3.06
CA LEU A 170 2.51 12.76 -2.78
C LEU A 170 1.57 13.50 -1.80
N GLU A 171 1.59 14.83 -1.80
CA GLU A 171 0.51 15.62 -1.17
C GLU A 171 -0.72 15.68 -2.08
N ASP A 172 -0.56 15.47 -3.40
CA ASP A 172 -1.66 15.46 -4.37
C ASP A 172 -2.18 14.09 -4.78
N ILE A 173 -1.58 12.96 -4.40
CA ILE A 173 -2.30 11.68 -4.60
C ILE A 173 -3.35 11.48 -3.48
N VAL A 174 -3.28 12.25 -2.39
CA VAL A 174 -4.37 12.33 -1.40
C VAL A 174 -5.61 13.03 -1.99
N ASN A 175 -5.45 13.92 -2.98
CA ASN A 175 -6.55 14.59 -3.69
C ASN A 175 -6.83 14.07 -5.11
N CYS A 176 -5.89 13.41 -5.78
CA CYS A 176 -6.13 12.57 -6.94
C CYS A 176 -6.37 11.15 -6.43
N GLY A 177 -7.63 10.80 -6.16
CA GLY A 177 -8.03 9.47 -5.71
C GLY A 177 -7.12 8.40 -6.27
N TYR A 178 -6.25 7.86 -5.41
CA TYR A 178 -5.16 6.95 -5.75
C TYR A 178 -5.66 5.90 -6.74
N GLY A 179 -5.40 6.17 -8.02
CA GLY A 179 -5.68 5.28 -9.11
C GLY A 179 -4.79 4.07 -8.95
N VAL A 180 -5.35 3.05 -8.32
CA VAL A 180 -5.04 1.66 -8.61
C VAL A 180 -5.04 1.53 -10.15
N LEU A 181 -3.92 1.02 -10.69
CA LEU A 181 -3.62 0.61 -12.09
C LEU A 181 -2.97 1.64 -13.03
N PRO A 182 -1.64 1.56 -13.21
CA PRO A 182 -0.99 1.90 -14.47
C PRO A 182 -0.68 0.62 -15.29
N LEU A 183 -1.65 -0.29 -15.40
CA LEU A 183 -1.69 -1.40 -16.37
C LEU A 183 -3.17 -1.79 -16.55
N GLY A 184 -3.83 -1.37 -17.64
CA GLY A 184 -5.00 -1.97 -18.33
C GLY A 184 -6.19 -2.64 -17.61
N GLY A 185 -6.34 -2.61 -16.28
CA GLY A 185 -7.46 -3.20 -15.54
C GLY A 185 -7.10 -4.48 -14.78
N LEU A 186 -8.11 -5.13 -14.21
CA LEU A 186 -7.97 -6.34 -13.38
C LEU A 186 -7.29 -7.51 -14.11
N SER A 187 -7.47 -7.59 -15.44
CA SER A 187 -6.80 -8.56 -16.29
C SER A 187 -5.27 -8.45 -16.23
N ASP A 188 -4.72 -7.24 -16.10
CA ASP A 188 -3.28 -7.04 -16.06
C ASP A 188 -2.70 -7.42 -14.68
N ILE A 189 -3.46 -7.20 -13.60
CA ILE A 189 -3.09 -7.69 -12.27
C ILE A 189 -2.97 -9.21 -12.29
N LYS A 190 -3.99 -9.88 -12.83
CA LYS A 190 -4.00 -11.34 -12.92
C LYS A 190 -2.88 -11.85 -13.81
N LEU A 191 -2.64 -11.20 -14.94
CA LEU A 191 -1.52 -11.51 -15.83
C LEU A 191 -0.17 -11.40 -15.11
N GLU A 192 0.04 -10.33 -14.33
CA GLU A 192 1.29 -10.14 -13.60
C GLU A 192 1.47 -11.18 -12.49
N ILE A 193 0.40 -11.56 -11.77
CA ILE A 193 0.45 -12.66 -10.79
C ILE A 193 0.86 -13.97 -11.48
N HIS A 194 0.21 -14.31 -12.60
CA HIS A 194 0.55 -15.52 -13.35
C HIS A 194 1.98 -15.48 -13.90
N ARG A 195 2.41 -14.33 -14.41
CA ARG A 195 3.77 -14.12 -14.91
C ARG A 195 4.80 -14.33 -13.80
N GLN A 196 4.62 -13.71 -12.64
CA GLN A 196 5.53 -13.88 -11.50
C GLN A 196 5.53 -15.33 -11.00
N SER A 197 4.35 -15.95 -10.88
CA SER A 197 4.25 -17.37 -10.49
C SER A 197 4.98 -18.30 -11.48
N ALA A 198 4.92 -18.01 -12.78
CA ALA A 198 5.64 -18.76 -13.81
C ALA A 198 7.16 -18.55 -13.73
N LEU A 199 7.62 -17.32 -13.44
CA LEU A 199 9.04 -17.03 -13.21
C LEU A 199 9.56 -17.79 -11.98
N MET A 200 8.74 -17.91 -10.93
CA MET A 200 9.03 -18.64 -9.70
C MET A 200 8.79 -20.16 -9.80
N HIS A 201 9.00 -20.79 -10.96
CA HIS A 201 8.71 -22.22 -11.19
C HIS A 201 9.44 -23.21 -10.24
N LYS A 202 10.55 -22.79 -9.62
CA LYS A 202 11.30 -23.59 -8.62
C LYS A 202 10.90 -23.31 -7.17
N SER A 203 10.04 -22.32 -6.94
CA SER A 203 9.56 -21.91 -5.62
C SER A 203 8.33 -22.68 -5.19
N SER A 204 8.12 -22.78 -3.88
CA SER A 204 6.91 -23.40 -3.33
C SER A 204 5.65 -22.55 -3.60
N VAL A 205 4.47 -23.14 -3.43
CA VAL A 205 3.21 -22.41 -3.59
C VAL A 205 3.09 -21.31 -2.53
N GLU A 206 3.60 -21.56 -1.33
CA GLU A 206 3.63 -20.60 -0.22
C GLU A 206 4.53 -19.40 -0.53
N GLU A 207 5.70 -19.63 -1.14
CA GLU A 207 6.59 -18.54 -1.58
C GLU A 207 5.93 -17.66 -2.65
N LYS A 208 5.30 -18.29 -3.64
CA LYS A 208 4.55 -17.59 -4.69
C LYS A 208 3.36 -16.81 -4.12
N PHE A 209 2.64 -17.42 -3.18
CA PHE A 209 1.53 -16.80 -2.48
C PHE A 209 2.01 -15.57 -1.71
N TRP A 210 3.10 -15.69 -0.95
CA TRP A 210 3.65 -14.58 -0.19
C TRP A 210 4.07 -13.41 -1.10
N GLU A 211 4.74 -13.70 -2.21
CA GLU A 211 5.13 -12.70 -3.22
C GLU A 211 3.94 -11.96 -3.84
N ALA A 212 2.83 -12.67 -4.08
CA ALA A 212 1.61 -12.06 -4.58
C ALA A 212 0.86 -11.29 -3.49
N ASN A 213 0.65 -11.90 -2.32
CA ASN A 213 -0.18 -11.42 -1.24
C ASN A 213 0.30 -10.09 -0.67
N LYS A 214 1.63 -9.92 -0.49
CA LYS A 214 2.21 -8.67 0.04
C LYS A 214 1.90 -7.42 -0.80
N LYS A 215 1.45 -7.58 -2.05
CA LYS A 215 1.04 -6.47 -2.93
C LYS A 215 -0.37 -5.97 -2.63
N PHE A 216 -1.19 -6.76 -1.97
CA PHE A 216 -2.57 -6.43 -1.65
C PHE A 216 -2.67 -5.84 -0.24
N VAL A 217 -3.45 -4.78 -0.10
CA VAL A 217 -3.79 -4.13 1.17
C VAL A 217 -5.30 -4.09 1.27
N PHE A 218 -5.85 -4.73 2.30
CA PHE A 218 -7.28 -4.67 2.55
C PHE A 218 -7.67 -3.25 2.97
N SER A 219 -8.58 -2.65 2.21
CA SER A 219 -8.90 -1.23 2.22
C SER A 219 -10.06 -0.84 3.15
N LYS A 220 -10.84 -1.83 3.60
CA LYS A 220 -11.98 -1.62 4.50
C LYS A 220 -11.61 -1.81 5.97
N HIS A 221 -10.38 -2.23 6.30
CA HIS A 221 -9.93 -2.39 7.69
C HIS A 221 -10.28 -1.15 8.51
N GLN A 222 -10.85 -1.34 9.71
CA GLN A 222 -10.66 -0.31 10.72
C GLN A 222 -9.16 -0.23 10.96
N ASN A 223 -8.63 0.99 11.02
CA ASN A 223 -7.19 1.17 10.99
C ASN A 223 -6.59 0.60 12.29
N ILE A 224 -5.99 -0.60 12.23
CA ILE A 224 -5.45 -1.33 13.40
C ILE A 224 -4.44 -0.46 14.16
N TRP A 225 -3.76 0.43 13.45
CA TRP A 225 -2.96 1.50 14.02
C TRP A 225 -3.73 2.32 15.06
N ASP A 226 -4.91 2.79 14.69
CA ASP A 226 -5.78 3.58 15.54
C ASP A 226 -6.35 2.73 16.69
N ASP A 227 -6.54 1.42 16.51
CA ASP A 227 -7.03 0.57 17.59
C ASP A 227 -5.97 0.29 18.66
N VAL A 228 -4.73 0.03 18.24
CA VAL A 228 -3.56 -0.05 19.13
C VAL A 228 -3.33 1.29 19.84
N SER A 229 -3.72 2.38 19.20
CA SER A 229 -3.49 3.74 19.67
C SER A 229 -4.56 4.28 20.64
N ASP A 230 -5.82 4.12 20.27
CA ASP A 230 -6.92 4.86 20.88
C ASP A 230 -7.70 4.04 21.92
N VAL A 231 -7.74 2.71 21.79
CA VAL A 231 -8.67 1.83 22.55
C VAL A 231 -8.00 0.62 23.19
N ILE A 232 -6.68 0.48 23.12
CA ILE A 232 -5.94 -0.67 23.67
C ILE A 232 -6.21 -0.91 25.17
N VAL A 233 -6.59 0.12 25.92
CA VAL A 233 -6.89 -0.02 27.36
C VAL A 233 -8.27 -0.63 27.59
N GLU A 234 -9.25 -0.22 26.78
CA GLU A 234 -10.65 -0.59 26.93
C GLU A 234 -11.01 -1.87 26.16
N ALA A 235 -10.28 -2.17 25.09
CA ALA A 235 -10.60 -3.23 24.13
C ALA A 235 -9.38 -4.12 23.80
N GLU A 236 -8.49 -4.38 24.76
CA GLU A 236 -7.25 -5.13 24.48
C GLU A 236 -7.49 -6.49 23.79
N ASP A 237 -8.46 -7.27 24.27
CA ASP A 237 -8.79 -8.59 23.70
C ASP A 237 -9.25 -8.48 22.24
N GLU A 238 -9.95 -7.39 21.93
CA GLU A 238 -10.42 -7.07 20.60
C GLU A 238 -9.25 -6.75 19.66
N VAL A 239 -8.39 -5.84 20.10
CA VAL A 239 -7.18 -5.44 19.37
C VAL A 239 -6.27 -6.65 19.17
N ARG A 240 -6.09 -7.49 20.19
CA ARG A 240 -5.32 -8.74 20.13
C ARG A 240 -5.82 -9.66 19.04
N ARG A 241 -7.14 -9.87 19.00
CA ARG A 241 -7.79 -10.75 18.02
C ARG A 241 -7.64 -10.23 16.59
N ARG A 242 -7.70 -8.92 16.40
CA ARG A 242 -7.49 -8.27 15.10
C ARG A 242 -6.04 -8.33 14.63
N ILE A 243 -5.08 -8.01 15.50
CA ILE A 243 -3.65 -8.16 15.18
C ILE A 243 -3.31 -9.61 14.86
N SER A 244 -3.87 -10.58 15.59
CA SER A 244 -3.57 -12.00 15.39
C SER A 244 -3.93 -12.50 13.98
N LYS A 245 -4.92 -11.87 13.31
CA LYS A 245 -5.37 -12.19 11.96
C LYS A 245 -4.45 -11.65 10.85
N LEU A 246 -3.62 -10.66 11.18
CA LEU A 246 -2.70 -10.05 10.22
C LEU A 246 -1.61 -11.01 9.79
N ASP A 247 -1.07 -10.78 8.58
CA ASP A 247 0.13 -11.47 8.16
C ASP A 247 1.32 -11.02 9.00
N ASP A 248 2.31 -11.91 9.17
CA ASP A 248 3.50 -11.63 9.99
C ASP A 248 4.23 -10.35 9.54
N TYR A 249 4.32 -10.08 8.24
CA TYR A 249 4.96 -8.87 7.74
C TYR A 249 4.16 -7.60 8.06
N GLU A 250 2.83 -7.70 8.14
CA GLU A 250 1.98 -6.58 8.55
C GLU A 250 2.19 -6.28 10.02
N LYS A 251 2.25 -7.30 10.87
CA LYS A 251 2.60 -7.16 12.30
C LYS A 251 3.98 -6.55 12.51
N ASP A 252 4.97 -6.99 11.72
CA ASP A 252 6.34 -6.46 11.78
C ASP A 252 6.40 -5.01 11.27
N ILE A 253 5.64 -4.65 10.23
CA ILE A 253 5.44 -3.25 9.83
C ILE A 253 4.80 -2.48 11.00
N LEU A 254 3.75 -3.03 11.64
CA LEU A 254 3.08 -2.39 12.76
C LEU A 254 4.06 -2.07 13.90
N LEU A 255 4.96 -3.01 14.19
CA LEU A 255 6.01 -2.81 15.17
C LEU A 255 7.05 -1.77 14.72
N ALA A 256 7.43 -1.76 13.44
CA ALA A 256 8.43 -0.84 12.90
C ALA A 256 8.00 0.63 12.93
N VAL A 257 6.73 0.97 12.61
CA VAL A 257 6.30 2.38 12.57
C VAL A 257 6.16 2.99 13.97
N LEU A 258 6.13 2.18 15.05
CA LEU A 258 6.21 2.68 16.44
C LEU A 258 7.50 3.47 16.73
N GLN A 259 8.48 3.42 15.84
CA GLN A 259 9.66 4.31 15.84
C GLN A 259 9.29 5.81 15.65
N THR A 260 8.15 6.09 15.00
CA THR A 260 7.69 7.45 14.62
C THR A 260 6.42 7.87 15.32
N ILE A 261 5.64 6.87 15.73
CA ILE A 261 4.30 7.07 16.27
C ILE A 261 4.43 7.33 17.77
N ASN A 262 3.90 8.48 18.19
CA ASN A 262 3.28 8.56 19.49
C ASN A 262 1.89 7.96 19.32
N VAL A 263 1.58 6.94 20.12
CA VAL A 263 0.43 6.02 19.99
C VAL A 263 -0.92 6.74 20.14
N THR A 264 -1.05 8.05 19.90
CA THR A 264 -2.32 8.79 19.91
C THR A 264 -2.33 10.03 19.02
N HIS A 265 -1.61 10.04 17.89
CA HIS A 265 -1.53 11.22 17.01
C HIS A 265 -2.92 11.73 16.53
N ARG A 266 -3.96 10.89 16.63
CA ARG A 266 -5.34 11.20 16.24
C ARG A 266 -6.05 12.23 17.12
N TYR A 267 -5.76 12.32 18.42
CA TYR A 267 -6.43 13.31 19.29
C TYR A 267 -5.89 14.72 19.13
N GLY A 268 -4.66 14.89 18.61
CA GLY A 268 -4.00 16.17 18.34
C GLY A 268 -3.85 17.13 19.55
N LYS A 269 -4.52 16.85 20.66
CA LYS A 269 -4.64 17.63 21.89
C LYS A 269 -4.95 16.67 23.04
N LEU A 270 -4.04 16.60 24.01
CA LEU A 270 -4.17 15.86 25.29
C LEU A 270 -5.57 16.00 25.92
N GLU A 271 -6.13 17.21 25.85
CA GLU A 271 -7.42 17.58 26.43
C GLU A 271 -8.61 16.75 25.91
N VAL A 272 -8.57 16.28 24.65
CA VAL A 272 -9.68 15.48 24.08
C VAL A 272 -9.67 14.06 24.66
N TYR A 273 -8.48 13.45 24.76
CA TYR A 273 -8.30 12.15 25.38
C TYR A 273 -8.71 12.17 26.86
N GLU A 274 -8.19 13.12 27.62
CA GLU A 274 -8.48 13.22 29.06
C GLU A 274 -9.97 13.49 29.33
N LYS A 275 -10.64 14.25 28.46
CA LYS A 275 -12.09 14.51 28.56
C LYS A 275 -12.94 13.28 28.22
N GLN A 276 -12.54 12.50 27.22
CA GLN A 276 -13.27 11.32 26.79
C GLN A 276 -13.15 10.16 27.79
N TYR A 277 -11.93 9.90 28.28
CA TYR A 277 -11.64 8.75 29.13
C TYR A 277 -11.54 9.06 30.63
N GLN A 278 -11.65 10.35 31.01
CA GLN A 278 -11.58 10.81 32.40
C GLN A 278 -10.32 10.35 33.16
N LYS A 279 -9.22 10.14 32.44
CA LYS A 279 -7.91 9.72 32.97
C LYS A 279 -6.80 10.55 32.34
N LYS A 280 -5.69 10.72 33.07
CA LYS A 280 -4.52 11.42 32.56
C LYS A 280 -3.89 10.63 31.42
N TYR A 281 -3.44 11.33 30.39
CA TYR A 281 -2.73 10.71 29.28
C TYR A 281 -1.30 10.28 29.68
N ASP A 282 -0.94 9.03 29.41
CA ASP A 282 0.40 8.45 29.60
C ASP A 282 0.88 7.79 28.30
N GLU A 283 1.66 8.53 27.50
CA GLU A 283 2.21 8.06 26.23
C GLU A 283 3.09 6.82 26.42
N GLU A 284 3.89 6.81 27.49
CA GLU A 284 4.89 5.79 27.72
C GLU A 284 4.22 4.45 28.03
N GLU A 285 3.23 4.46 28.92
CA GLU A 285 2.45 3.26 29.25
C GLU A 285 1.73 2.71 28.02
N LEU A 286 1.01 3.56 27.28
CA LEU A 286 0.23 3.15 26.11
C LEU A 286 1.12 2.59 25.00
N THR A 287 2.23 3.26 24.72
CA THR A 287 3.17 2.80 23.68
C THR A 287 3.81 1.46 24.06
N LYS A 288 4.24 1.30 25.32
CA LYS A 288 4.80 0.04 25.81
C LYS A 288 3.77 -1.09 25.77
N ARG A 289 2.51 -0.81 26.09
CA ARG A 289 1.41 -1.77 26.00
C ARG A 289 1.16 -2.20 24.54
N GLY A 290 1.19 -1.26 23.59
CA GLY A 290 1.10 -1.53 22.16
C GLY A 290 2.25 -2.41 21.65
N ILE A 291 3.49 -2.08 22.01
CA ILE A 291 4.68 -2.90 21.66
C ILE A 291 4.51 -4.33 22.20
N LYS A 292 4.16 -4.46 23.48
CA LYS A 292 3.96 -5.76 24.13
C LYS A 292 2.89 -6.58 23.40
N LEU A 293 1.74 -5.97 23.13
CA LEU A 293 0.62 -6.63 22.47
C LEU A 293 1.01 -7.13 21.06
N LEU A 294 1.68 -6.30 20.26
CA LEU A 294 2.15 -6.69 18.93
C LEU A 294 3.11 -7.88 18.98
N ILE A 295 4.09 -7.83 19.89
CA ILE A 295 5.07 -8.92 20.07
C ILE A 295 4.38 -10.22 20.50
N GLU A 296 3.44 -10.14 21.45
CA GLU A 296 2.64 -11.28 21.89
C GLU A 296 1.77 -11.87 20.78
N CYS A 297 1.30 -11.04 19.84
CA CYS A 297 0.57 -11.49 18.65
C CYS A 297 1.47 -11.99 17.51
N GLY A 298 2.79 -12.04 17.74
CA GLY A 298 3.76 -12.63 16.81
C GLY A 298 4.61 -11.65 16.03
N ALA A 299 4.50 -10.33 16.25
CA ALA A 299 5.41 -9.36 15.65
C ALA A 299 6.87 -9.62 16.08
N LYS A 300 7.80 -9.30 15.19
CA LYS A 300 9.24 -9.38 15.39
C LYS A 300 9.90 -8.10 14.88
N LEU A 301 10.97 -7.70 15.56
CA LEU A 301 11.87 -6.67 15.05
C LEU A 301 12.44 -7.15 13.71
N ASN A 302 12.40 -6.26 12.72
CA ASN A 302 12.96 -6.52 11.42
C ASN A 302 13.77 -5.31 10.96
N LYS A 303 15.10 -5.48 10.92
CA LYS A 303 16.05 -4.36 10.76
C LYS A 303 15.88 -3.62 9.43
N VAL A 304 15.43 -4.33 8.39
CA VAL A 304 15.23 -3.71 7.07
C VAL A 304 14.01 -2.78 7.04
N LEU A 305 13.08 -2.92 7.99
CA LEU A 305 11.89 -2.07 8.09
C LEU A 305 12.15 -0.77 8.87
N LEU A 306 13.33 -0.64 9.46
CA LEU A 306 13.77 0.51 10.26
C LEU A 306 14.58 1.49 9.38
N GLY A 307 15.08 2.57 9.99
CA GLY A 307 15.94 3.53 9.27
C GLY A 307 15.17 4.36 8.23
N TYR A 308 14.12 5.07 8.66
CA TYR A 308 13.23 5.81 7.77
C TYR A 308 13.69 7.24 7.43
N TRP A 309 14.83 7.68 7.98
CA TRP A 309 15.51 8.93 7.61
C TRP A 309 17.03 8.80 7.65
N LYS A 310 17.75 9.70 6.97
CA LYS A 310 19.22 9.76 7.00
C LYS A 310 19.74 11.17 7.20
N VAL A 311 20.95 11.30 7.72
CA VAL A 311 21.69 12.57 7.68
C VAL A 311 22.58 12.58 6.45
N VAL A 312 22.44 13.60 5.62
CA VAL A 312 23.40 13.88 4.53
C VAL A 312 24.04 15.23 4.78
N ALA A 313 25.35 15.24 4.92
CA ALA A 313 26.12 16.48 4.98
C ALA A 313 26.26 17.04 3.56
N THR A 314 25.73 18.23 3.34
CA THR A 314 25.88 18.95 2.06
C THR A 314 26.87 20.09 2.26
N GLU A 315 27.78 20.25 1.31
CA GLU A 315 28.76 21.33 1.30
C GLU A 315 28.20 22.55 0.56
N PHE A 316 28.30 23.72 1.18
CA PHE A 316 27.89 24.98 0.58
C PHE A 316 29.03 25.97 0.62
N LYS A 317 29.15 26.80 -0.42
CA LYS A 317 30.07 27.93 -0.38
C LYS A 317 29.49 29.01 0.53
N ILE A 318 30.31 29.49 1.45
CA ILE A 318 29.89 30.49 2.43
C ILE A 318 29.48 31.79 1.74
N ILE A 319 30.16 32.17 0.65
CA ILE A 319 29.84 33.39 -0.10
C ILE A 319 28.44 33.34 -0.72
N ASP A 320 28.06 32.23 -1.34
CA ASP A 320 26.75 32.06 -1.98
C ASP A 320 25.62 32.20 -0.93
N ILE A 321 25.80 31.62 0.26
CA ILE A 321 24.83 31.73 1.37
C ILE A 321 24.73 33.17 1.87
N LEU A 322 25.87 33.85 2.05
CA LEU A 322 25.91 35.23 2.55
C LEU A 322 25.23 36.19 1.58
N GLU A 323 25.42 36.00 0.27
CA GLU A 323 24.72 36.78 -0.77
C GLU A 323 23.21 36.60 -0.66
N GLU A 324 22.72 35.37 -0.51
CA GLU A 324 21.29 35.10 -0.41
C GLU A 324 20.67 35.62 0.91
N ILE A 325 21.37 35.46 2.05
CA ILE A 325 20.94 36.07 3.32
C ILE A 325 20.90 37.60 3.19
N TYR A 326 21.91 38.19 2.55
CA TYR A 326 21.95 39.63 2.35
C TYR A 326 20.78 40.12 1.51
N ASP A 327 20.57 39.52 0.33
CA ASP A 327 19.49 39.92 -0.59
C ASP A 327 18.12 39.78 0.06
N LYS A 328 17.91 38.76 0.89
CA LYS A 328 16.61 38.47 1.49
C LYS A 328 16.33 39.23 2.79
N TYR A 329 17.33 39.41 3.65
CA TYR A 329 17.13 39.95 5.00
C TYR A 329 17.83 41.27 5.27
N LYS A 330 18.88 41.63 4.53
CA LYS A 330 19.67 42.85 4.79
C LYS A 330 19.46 43.94 3.74
N ARG A 331 19.15 43.57 2.49
CA ARG A 331 18.90 44.51 1.39
C ARG A 331 17.62 45.32 1.65
N PRO A 332 17.63 46.66 1.51
CA PRO A 332 16.45 47.49 1.73
C PRO A 332 15.25 47.05 0.90
N LEU A 333 14.06 47.05 1.50
CA LEU A 333 12.80 46.73 0.82
C LEU A 333 12.32 47.95 0.02
N LEU A 334 11.80 47.72 -1.18
CA LEU A 334 11.24 48.78 -2.02
C LEU A 334 9.71 48.79 -1.91
N VAL A 335 9.17 49.86 -1.33
CA VAL A 335 7.72 50.04 -1.16
C VAL A 335 7.18 50.96 -2.26
N PRO A 336 6.25 50.49 -3.11
CA PRO A 336 5.59 51.35 -4.08
C PRO A 336 4.50 52.18 -3.40
N VAL A 337 4.55 53.50 -3.62
CA VAL A 337 3.53 54.46 -3.16
C VAL A 337 2.94 55.15 -4.39
N CYS A 338 1.61 55.10 -4.53
CA CYS A 338 0.90 55.75 -5.62
C CYS A 338 0.51 57.18 -5.21
N GLU A 339 1.11 58.17 -5.86
CA GLU A 339 0.77 59.58 -5.70
C GLU A 339 0.23 60.11 -7.04
N GLN A 340 -1.02 60.58 -7.06
CA GLN A 340 -1.66 61.16 -8.26
C GLN A 340 -1.60 60.23 -9.50
N GLY A 341 -1.73 58.91 -9.30
CA GLY A 341 -1.68 57.93 -10.39
C GLY A 341 -0.28 57.57 -10.90
N LYS A 342 0.79 58.04 -10.24
CA LYS A 342 2.18 57.64 -10.53
C LYS A 342 2.76 56.87 -9.34
N TYR A 343 3.42 55.74 -9.62
CA TYR A 343 4.13 54.97 -8.61
C TYR A 343 5.54 55.55 -8.36
N ARG A 344 5.88 55.76 -7.08
CA ARG A 344 7.23 56.04 -6.60
C ARG A 344 7.65 54.93 -5.65
N TYR A 345 8.92 54.53 -5.70
CA TYR A 345 9.47 53.47 -4.84
C TYR A 345 10.32 54.09 -3.73
N PHE A 346 10.08 53.68 -2.50
CA PHE A 346 10.84 54.13 -1.33
C PHE A 346 11.59 52.95 -0.74
N ALA A 347 12.89 53.15 -0.47
CA ALA A 347 13.68 52.17 0.27
C ALA A 347 13.35 52.27 1.76
N VAL A 348 12.98 51.14 2.36
CA VAL A 348 12.77 51.00 3.80
C VAL A 348 13.69 49.91 4.34
N GLU A 349 14.03 50.01 5.63
CA GLU A 349 14.84 48.97 6.27
C GLU A 349 14.15 47.60 6.19
N ASN A 350 14.95 46.57 5.90
CA ASN A 350 14.49 45.20 5.83
C ASN A 350 14.48 44.56 7.22
N ILE A 351 13.51 44.98 8.03
CA ILE A 351 13.23 44.43 9.35
C ILE A 351 11.96 43.56 9.32
N GLN A 352 11.85 42.61 10.25
CA GLN A 352 10.73 41.66 10.31
C GLN A 352 9.35 42.36 10.28
N ASN A 353 9.20 43.45 11.03
CA ASN A 353 7.96 44.23 11.05
C ASN A 353 7.56 44.78 9.67
N ASN A 354 8.54 45.19 8.84
CA ASN A 354 8.26 45.73 7.51
C ASN A 354 7.95 44.59 6.52
N ARG A 355 8.64 43.45 6.61
CA ARG A 355 8.36 42.25 5.81
C ARG A 355 6.92 41.76 6.03
N VAL A 356 6.48 41.66 7.28
CA VAL A 356 5.10 41.26 7.64
C VAL A 356 4.07 42.22 7.06
N LYS A 357 4.30 43.54 7.17
CA LYS A 357 3.40 44.56 6.59
C LYS A 357 3.31 44.49 5.06
N MET A 358 4.35 43.99 4.40
CA MET A 358 4.40 43.81 2.94
C MET A 358 3.91 42.42 2.49
N GLY A 359 3.53 41.54 3.41
CA GLY A 359 3.12 40.17 3.09
C GLY A 359 4.25 39.29 2.53
N ILE A 360 5.51 39.63 2.82
CA ILE A 360 6.67 38.83 2.40
C ILE A 360 6.80 37.65 3.37
N ALA A 361 6.65 36.42 2.87
CA ALA A 361 6.79 35.20 3.65
C ALA A 361 8.25 34.95 4.05
N GLU A 362 8.46 34.35 5.22
CA GLU A 362 9.77 33.82 5.62
C GLU A 362 9.99 32.47 4.90
N ASP A 363 10.41 32.53 3.64
CA ASP A 363 10.78 31.30 2.91
C ASP A 363 12.12 30.77 3.41
N ASN A 364 12.40 29.49 3.20
CA ASN A 364 13.73 28.92 3.47
C ASN A 364 14.78 29.49 2.49
N ILE A 365 15.99 29.77 2.97
CA ILE A 365 17.18 30.09 2.15
C ILE A 365 17.82 28.76 1.72
N LEU A 366 18.67 28.77 0.67
CA LEU A 366 19.56 27.65 0.34
C LEU A 366 20.16 27.02 1.60
N GLY A 367 20.03 25.70 1.71
CA GLY A 367 20.54 24.95 2.86
C GLY A 367 19.89 25.30 4.22
N GLY A 368 18.72 25.94 4.25
CA GLY A 368 17.98 26.24 5.48
C GLY A 368 18.74 27.16 6.45
N PHE A 369 19.63 28.02 5.93
CA PHE A 369 20.24 29.09 6.73
C PHE A 369 19.23 30.22 6.94
N GLY A 370 19.44 31.05 7.96
CA GLY A 370 18.56 32.17 8.30
C GLY A 370 19.34 33.46 8.58
N GLU A 371 18.61 34.56 8.81
CA GLU A 371 19.20 35.88 9.09
C GLU A 371 20.25 35.84 10.22
N LYS A 372 20.04 34.98 11.23
CA LYS A 372 20.93 34.83 12.40
C LYS A 372 22.27 34.19 12.07
N ASP A 373 22.38 33.47 10.95
CA ASP A 373 23.61 32.79 10.55
C ASP A 373 24.63 33.76 9.93
N PHE A 374 24.20 34.97 9.53
CA PHE A 374 25.02 35.92 8.78
C PHE A 374 26.33 36.27 9.49
N GLU A 375 26.28 36.74 10.74
CA GLU A 375 27.48 37.16 11.49
C GLU A 375 28.46 35.99 11.70
N HIS A 376 27.93 34.79 11.92
CA HIS A 376 28.74 33.59 12.11
C HIS A 376 29.45 33.18 10.81
N LEU A 377 28.72 33.13 9.70
CA LEU A 377 29.24 32.78 8.38
C LEU A 377 30.23 33.83 7.85
N GLU A 378 29.94 35.10 8.06
CA GLU A 378 30.82 36.21 7.71
C GLU A 378 32.16 36.10 8.45
N LYS A 379 32.13 35.83 9.76
CA LYS A 379 33.34 35.60 10.55
C LYS A 379 34.16 34.41 10.06
N ARG A 380 33.51 33.31 9.67
CA ARG A 380 34.19 32.13 9.10
C ARG A 380 34.85 32.45 7.77
N LEU A 381 34.17 33.20 6.90
CA LEU A 381 34.72 33.67 5.63
C LEU A 381 35.94 34.59 5.84
N TYR A 382 35.86 35.54 6.78
CA TYR A 382 37.00 36.40 7.16
C TYR A 382 38.20 35.59 7.69
N ASN A 383 37.95 34.48 8.38
CA ASN A 383 38.99 33.58 8.87
C ASN A 383 39.54 32.62 7.79
N GLY A 384 39.09 32.75 6.53
CA GLY A 384 39.63 32.02 5.38
C GLY A 384 38.87 30.73 5.04
N GLU A 385 37.79 30.39 5.75
CA GLU A 385 36.94 29.26 5.40
C GLU A 385 36.10 29.61 4.18
N LYS A 386 36.10 28.73 3.16
CA LYS A 386 35.32 28.96 1.93
C LYS A 386 33.99 28.22 1.92
N ASN A 387 33.95 27.08 2.61
CA ASN A 387 32.82 26.16 2.58
C ASN A 387 32.34 25.84 3.99
N VAL A 388 31.05 25.55 4.10
CA VAL A 388 30.43 25.03 5.31
C VAL A 388 29.73 23.71 4.98
N LEU A 389 30.01 22.68 5.78
CA LEU A 389 29.25 21.45 5.77
C LEU A 389 28.05 21.61 6.70
N LYS A 390 26.84 21.39 6.17
CA LYS A 390 25.62 21.36 6.98
C LYS A 390 24.94 20.00 6.85
N PRO A 391 24.69 19.30 7.96
CA PRO A 391 23.90 18.08 7.94
C PRO A 391 22.42 18.39 7.73
N PHE A 392 21.79 17.69 6.78
CA PHE A 392 20.33 17.72 6.59
C PHE A 392 19.76 16.35 6.89
N LYS A 393 18.63 16.37 7.60
CA LYS A 393 17.79 15.21 7.78
C LYS A 393 16.93 15.02 6.54
N TYR A 394 17.07 13.88 5.88
CA TYR A 394 16.25 13.50 4.74
C TYR A 394 15.37 12.31 5.12
N TRP A 395 14.06 12.49 4.99
CA TRP A 395 13.08 11.43 5.23
C TRP A 395 12.83 10.67 3.93
N ILE A 396 12.82 9.35 4.00
CA ILE A 396 12.71 8.51 2.79
C ILE A 396 11.30 8.60 2.19
N CYS A 397 10.27 8.60 3.04
CA CYS A 397 8.86 8.57 2.63
C CYS A 397 8.00 9.64 3.34
N GLY A 398 8.63 10.66 3.94
CA GLY A 398 7.96 11.73 4.69
C GLY A 398 8.24 11.69 6.20
N GLU A 399 7.95 12.81 6.89
CA GLU A 399 8.34 13.03 8.30
C GLU A 399 7.38 12.42 9.34
N ASN A 400 6.31 11.76 8.88
CA ASN A 400 5.20 11.31 9.73
C ASN A 400 5.06 9.77 9.74
N GLU A 401 4.12 9.28 10.55
CA GLU A 401 3.81 7.84 10.68
C GLU A 401 3.49 7.16 9.35
N ARG A 402 2.76 7.87 8.49
CA ARG A 402 2.38 7.37 7.17
C ARG A 402 3.62 7.19 6.31
N GLY A 403 4.59 8.09 6.42
CA GLY A 403 5.89 7.96 5.77
C GLY A 403 6.65 6.72 6.23
N ALA A 404 6.73 6.47 7.53
CA ALA A 404 7.38 5.27 8.04
C ALA A 404 6.63 3.96 7.68
N TYR A 405 5.30 3.98 7.64
CA TYR A 405 4.51 2.86 7.10
C TYR A 405 4.83 2.59 5.62
N LEU A 406 4.85 3.65 4.81
CA LEU A 406 5.16 3.54 3.38
C LEU A 406 6.59 3.05 3.13
N HIS A 407 7.55 3.51 3.95
CA HIS A 407 8.92 3.01 3.95
C HIS A 407 8.95 1.50 4.24
N ALA A 408 8.43 1.07 5.39
CA ALA A 408 8.42 -0.34 5.76
C ALA A 408 7.67 -1.21 4.73
N ARG A 409 6.56 -0.72 4.14
CA ARG A 409 5.84 -1.41 3.08
C ARG A 409 6.67 -1.52 1.80
N ARG A 410 7.38 -0.46 1.40
CA ARG A 410 8.30 -0.47 0.24
C ARG A 410 9.38 -1.53 0.43
N GLU A 411 9.97 -1.60 1.62
CA GLU A 411 11.00 -2.60 1.94
C GLU A 411 10.43 -4.03 1.85
N ILE A 412 9.27 -4.30 2.45
CA ILE A 412 8.60 -5.61 2.33
C ILE A 412 8.34 -6.00 0.87
N LEU A 413 7.90 -5.06 0.03
CA LEU A 413 7.64 -5.33 -1.39
C LEU A 413 8.91 -5.78 -2.13
N GLY A 414 10.09 -5.28 -1.73
CA GLY A 414 11.38 -5.61 -2.34
C GLY A 414 12.05 -6.90 -1.85
N LEU A 415 11.57 -7.49 -0.74
CA LEU A 415 12.15 -8.69 -0.14
C LEU A 415 11.58 -9.97 -0.73
N SER A 416 12.37 -11.05 -0.75
CA SER A 416 11.83 -12.41 -0.91
C SER A 416 11.31 -12.96 0.44
N LEU A 417 10.47 -14.00 0.44
CA LEU A 417 10.02 -14.64 1.69
C LEU A 417 11.22 -15.08 2.54
N LYS A 418 12.24 -15.66 1.90
CA LYS A 418 13.47 -16.09 2.58
C LYS A 418 14.22 -14.91 3.20
N ASP A 419 14.38 -13.81 2.46
CA ASP A 419 15.08 -12.62 2.97
C ASP A 419 14.30 -11.96 4.11
N TYR A 420 12.97 -11.87 3.98
CA TYR A 420 12.09 -11.39 5.03
C TYR A 420 12.27 -12.22 6.31
N MET A 421 12.17 -13.55 6.21
CA MET A 421 12.32 -14.45 7.36
C MET A 421 13.71 -14.39 7.99
N ASN A 422 14.77 -14.26 7.19
CA ASN A 422 16.15 -14.11 7.69
C ASN A 422 16.38 -12.82 8.48
N ASN A 423 15.61 -11.76 8.21
CA ASN A 423 15.73 -10.47 8.89
C ASN A 423 14.80 -10.33 10.11
N ARG A 424 13.90 -11.30 10.37
CA ARG A 424 13.12 -11.35 11.62
C ARG A 424 14.03 -11.69 12.79
N ASP A 425 14.29 -10.72 13.65
CA ASP A 425 15.24 -10.82 14.76
C ASP A 425 14.51 -11.28 16.04
N PHE A 426 14.45 -12.60 16.24
CA PHE A 426 13.80 -13.21 17.40
C PHE A 426 14.50 -12.83 18.72
N GLU A 427 15.83 -12.85 18.73
CA GLU A 427 16.63 -12.58 19.94
C GLU A 427 16.45 -11.14 20.42
N GLN A 428 16.58 -10.16 19.52
CA GLN A 428 16.35 -8.76 19.88
C GLN A 428 14.89 -8.50 20.27
N THR A 429 13.92 -9.20 19.66
CA THR A 429 12.52 -9.05 20.04
C THR A 429 12.26 -9.54 21.47
N GLU A 430 12.83 -10.68 21.87
CA GLU A 430 12.74 -11.16 23.25
C GLU A 430 13.43 -10.21 24.24
N LYS A 431 14.54 -9.62 23.83
CA LYS A 431 15.27 -8.65 24.64
C LYS A 431 14.46 -7.36 24.82
N LEU A 432 13.87 -6.83 23.76
CA LEU A 432 12.93 -5.70 23.81
C LEU A 432 11.79 -5.98 24.79
N LEU A 433 11.18 -7.17 24.74
CA LEU A 433 10.09 -7.55 25.64
C LEU A 433 10.50 -7.52 27.12
N LYS A 434 11.73 -7.96 27.44
CA LYS A 434 12.29 -7.90 28.80
C LYS A 434 12.59 -6.47 29.23
N ASP A 435 13.06 -5.63 28.32
CA ASP A 435 13.46 -4.26 28.59
C ASP A 435 12.27 -3.28 28.70
N LEU A 436 11.10 -3.63 28.17
CA LEU A 436 9.89 -2.78 28.19
C LEU A 436 9.56 -2.21 29.57
N ASN A 437 9.68 -3.03 30.62
CA ASN A 437 9.38 -2.63 31.99
C ASN A 437 10.56 -1.96 32.71
N ASN A 438 11.78 -2.09 32.17
CA ASN A 438 13.01 -1.70 32.85
C ASN A 438 13.61 -0.40 32.29
N LEU A 439 13.28 -0.03 31.06
CA LEU A 439 13.84 1.15 30.38
C LEU A 439 12.74 2.16 30.02
N PRO A 440 13.03 3.47 30.03
CA PRO A 440 12.09 4.48 29.55
C PRO A 440 11.91 4.36 28.03
N LEU A 441 10.77 4.82 27.51
CA LEU A 441 10.42 4.69 26.09
C LEU A 441 11.48 5.26 25.15
N GLU A 442 12.08 6.41 25.49
CA GLU A 442 13.15 7.04 24.73
C GLU A 442 14.36 6.10 24.55
N LYS A 443 14.77 5.42 25.62
CA LYS A 443 15.89 4.45 25.58
C LYS A 443 15.54 3.21 24.77
N LEU A 444 14.29 2.75 24.84
CA LEU A 444 13.82 1.63 24.01
C LEU A 444 13.87 1.99 22.51
N ARG A 445 13.44 3.20 22.15
CA ARG A 445 13.51 3.70 20.76
C ARG A 445 14.95 3.78 20.27
N GLU A 446 15.88 4.29 21.08
CA GLU A 446 17.32 4.35 20.73
C GLU A 446 17.93 2.96 20.47
N ILE A 447 17.60 1.97 21.29
CA ILE A 447 18.23 0.64 21.25
C ILE A 447 17.60 -0.24 20.16
N TYR A 448 16.27 -0.28 20.09
CA TYR A 448 15.52 -1.27 19.31
C TYR A 448 14.89 -0.72 18.04
N PHE A 449 14.72 0.60 17.95
CA PHE A 449 14.08 1.26 16.82
C PHE A 449 14.97 2.37 16.24
N PRO A 450 16.22 2.05 15.81
CA PRO A 450 17.08 3.03 15.17
C PRO A 450 16.37 3.64 13.97
N SER A 451 16.08 4.93 14.09
CA SER A 451 15.33 5.67 13.09
C SER A 451 16.22 6.22 11.97
N GLU A 452 17.51 6.37 12.23
CA GLU A 452 18.53 6.75 11.26
C GLU A 452 18.99 5.55 10.43
N TYR A 453 18.91 5.68 9.10
CA TYR A 453 19.47 4.76 8.13
C TYR A 453 20.99 4.90 8.09
N LYS A 454 21.70 3.80 8.37
CA LYS A 454 23.18 3.76 8.42
C LYS A 454 23.84 2.97 7.28
N GLY A 455 23.08 2.54 6.28
CA GLY A 455 23.58 1.79 5.12
C GLY A 455 24.20 2.68 4.03
N GLU A 456 24.98 2.08 3.14
CA GLU A 456 25.40 2.72 1.89
C GLU A 456 24.19 2.85 0.95
N TYR A 457 23.98 4.04 0.40
CA TYR A 457 22.91 4.30 -0.56
C TYR A 457 23.23 3.58 -1.87
N ILE A 458 22.45 2.56 -2.21
CA ILE A 458 22.35 2.08 -3.60
C ILE A 458 21.39 3.07 -4.27
N ASP A 459 21.94 3.92 -5.13
CA ASP A 459 21.14 4.80 -5.97
C ASP A 459 20.10 3.98 -6.74
N ASP A 460 18.82 4.37 -6.68
CA ASP A 460 17.72 3.77 -7.43
C ASP A 460 17.92 3.92 -8.97
N SER A 461 18.93 4.69 -9.40
CA SER A 461 19.43 4.67 -10.78
C SER A 461 20.07 3.32 -11.16
N ASN A 462 20.54 2.53 -10.18
CA ASN A 462 20.83 1.11 -10.34
C ASN A 462 19.55 0.28 -10.19
N ARG A 463 18.60 0.49 -11.12
CA ARG A 463 17.70 -0.60 -11.47
C ARG A 463 18.58 -1.80 -11.79
N LEU A 464 18.29 -2.95 -11.17
CA LEU A 464 18.82 -4.22 -11.66
C LEU A 464 18.59 -4.22 -13.17
N SER A 465 19.67 -4.28 -13.94
CA SER A 465 19.59 -4.45 -15.39
C SER A 465 18.66 -5.63 -15.69
N THR A 466 18.06 -5.66 -16.87
CA THR A 466 17.24 -6.81 -17.29
C THR A 466 18.01 -8.12 -17.14
N GLU A 467 19.35 -8.09 -17.24
CA GLU A 467 20.26 -9.22 -16.98
C GLU A 467 20.43 -9.55 -15.49
N GLU A 468 20.47 -8.57 -14.60
CA GLU A 468 20.53 -8.80 -13.14
C GLU A 468 19.20 -9.30 -12.58
N LEU A 469 18.06 -8.86 -13.13
CA LEU A 469 16.75 -9.46 -12.84
C LEU A 469 16.70 -10.92 -13.33
N LYS A 470 17.19 -11.20 -14.54
CA LYS A 470 17.32 -12.57 -15.06
C LYS A 470 18.24 -13.44 -14.19
N LYS A 471 19.32 -12.88 -13.61
CA LYS A 471 20.20 -13.58 -12.65
C LYS A 471 19.57 -13.80 -11.29
N LYS A 472 18.93 -12.77 -10.71
CA LYS A 472 18.27 -12.85 -9.39
C LYS A 472 17.09 -13.82 -9.40
N TYR A 473 16.40 -13.94 -10.53
CA TYR A 473 15.24 -14.82 -10.72
C TYR A 473 15.47 -15.99 -11.69
N TYR A 474 16.74 -16.39 -11.92
CA TYR A 474 17.18 -17.52 -12.77
C TYR A 474 16.31 -17.73 -14.03
N ILE A 475 16.46 -16.83 -15.00
CA ILE A 475 15.97 -17.03 -16.37
C ILE A 475 17.18 -17.45 -17.21
N GLU A 476 17.41 -18.75 -17.36
CA GLU A 476 18.19 -19.25 -18.49
C GLU A 476 17.36 -19.00 -19.75
N GLY A 477 17.85 -18.12 -20.62
CA GLY A 477 17.28 -17.96 -21.94
C GLY A 477 17.42 -19.27 -22.68
N VAL A 478 16.29 -19.90 -23.02
CA VAL A 478 16.29 -20.91 -24.07
C VAL A 478 16.42 -20.14 -25.37
N ASP A 479 17.61 -20.18 -25.96
CA ASP A 479 17.80 -19.76 -27.34
C ASP A 479 16.93 -20.68 -28.20
N ASN A 480 15.93 -20.08 -28.86
CA ASN A 480 15.20 -20.74 -29.92
C ASN A 480 16.09 -20.74 -31.17
N GLU A 481 16.68 -21.89 -31.49
CA GLU A 481 17.04 -22.26 -32.87
C GLU A 481 15.84 -22.92 -33.58
#